data_AF-A0A7S1J5R4-F1
#
_entry.id   AF-A0A7S1J5R4-F1
#
_cell.length_a   1.000
_cell.length_b   1.000
_cell.length_c   1.000
_cell.angle_alpha   90.00
_cell.angle_beta   90.00
_cell.angle_gamma   90.00
#
_symmetry.space_group_name_H-M   'P 1'
#
loop_
_entity.id
_entity.type
_entity.pdbx_description
1 polymer ?
#
loop_
_entity_poly.entity_id
_entity_poly.type
_entity_poly.pdbx_seq_one_letter_code
_entity_poly.pdbx_strand_id
1 'polypeptide(L)'
;MRAAHIADCGDQTAIEVTTEEIAALATCPLTAVGLATYVNQRTRAQRNLTALPSSIPLQVQQHTCAQTQAAATMMQRLQEDVAFYAQQQNTCSEATLIGLADSDICTFDSNLPAVESAGLRAQTLLKTMTQQCARDQTFCIKVTRYVTALANNGNSQGSTAETQQRLLLAQLCRYGGAGLVVKFDLLVKLLACPDSKRILQEINPFLDEAQCDLILCLTSAVLFTTNRIGQLKRACVIARELLSTLVQVRRILKKEQTGNVATLMPSIQQKSAALARDITARRHYTTVQVAESGAKTVGFDPRFLIFEFIHNIVLWEGQVGLINKFAGALDVGQSLCHQLIMGHGKTTVVAPMLALMMAQGQRLVLEVVPHALVEFSRSVMRERFSAFIHKPIHTFTFNRGMQVLPGLLNKLQQACEVG
;
A
#
# COMPACT_ATOMS: atom_id res chain seq x y z
N MET A 1 -5.27 -15.81 0.88
CA MET A 1 -4.46 -16.25 -0.29
C MET A 1 -3.65 -17.50 0.08
N ARG A 2 -3.55 -18.49 -0.83
CA ARG A 2 -2.81 -19.77 -0.66
C ARG A 2 -1.96 -20.05 -1.90
N ALA A 3 -0.96 -20.93 -1.77
CA ALA A 3 -0.17 -21.38 -2.92
C ALA A 3 -1.04 -22.13 -3.93
N ALA A 4 -0.75 -21.92 -5.20
CA ALA A 4 -1.44 -22.56 -6.30
C ALA A 4 -0.42 -22.95 -7.37
N HIS A 5 -0.50 -24.21 -7.80
CA HIS A 5 0.22 -24.71 -8.96
C HIS A 5 -0.82 -24.98 -10.06
N ILE A 6 -0.68 -24.32 -11.20
CA ILE A 6 -1.60 -24.47 -12.32
C ILE A 6 -0.79 -24.90 -13.53
N ALA A 7 -0.97 -26.14 -13.98
CA ALA A 7 -0.49 -26.58 -15.27
C ALA A 7 -1.40 -25.97 -16.35
N ASP A 8 -0.88 -25.07 -17.18
CA ASP A 8 -1.62 -24.54 -18.31
C ASP A 8 -1.68 -25.59 -19.43
N CYS A 9 -2.87 -25.89 -19.95
CA CYS A 9 -3.09 -26.94 -20.95
C CYS A 9 -2.82 -26.48 -22.40
N GLY A 10 -2.20 -25.31 -22.59
CA GLY A 10 -1.89 -24.76 -23.94
C GLY A 10 -0.48 -24.19 -24.11
N ASP A 11 0.06 -23.55 -23.07
CA ASP A 11 1.45 -23.08 -23.03
C ASP A 11 2.19 -23.83 -21.93
N GLN A 12 3.28 -24.53 -22.25
CA GLN A 12 4.06 -25.41 -21.35
C GLN A 12 4.77 -24.70 -20.17
N THR A 13 4.25 -23.59 -19.65
CA THR A 13 4.77 -22.94 -18.44
C THR A 13 3.71 -22.99 -17.34
N ALA A 14 3.92 -23.84 -16.34
CA ALA A 14 3.10 -23.87 -15.14
C ALA A 14 3.10 -22.49 -14.45
N ILE A 15 1.92 -22.02 -14.05
CA ILE A 15 1.81 -20.86 -13.16
C ILE A 15 2.02 -21.40 -11.75
N GLU A 16 3.25 -21.25 -11.24
CA GLU A 16 3.59 -21.56 -9.87
C GLU A 16 3.56 -20.29 -9.03
N VAL A 17 2.68 -20.25 -8.03
CA VAL A 17 2.74 -19.26 -6.95
C VAL A 17 3.22 -19.97 -5.70
N THR A 18 4.52 -19.85 -5.41
CA THR A 18 5.13 -20.51 -4.25
C THR A 18 4.64 -19.90 -2.93
N THR A 19 4.57 -20.72 -1.87
CA THR A 19 4.17 -20.26 -0.52
C THR A 19 5.07 -19.14 0.01
N GLU A 20 6.35 -19.18 -0.34
CA GLU A 20 7.34 -18.18 0.04
C GLU A 20 7.14 -16.86 -0.69
N GLU A 21 6.85 -16.89 -1.98
CA GLU A 21 6.58 -15.67 -2.75
C GLU A 21 5.28 -15.00 -2.28
N ILE A 22 4.26 -15.77 -1.92
CA ILE A 22 3.03 -15.23 -1.33
C ILE A 22 3.32 -14.54 0.00
N ALA A 23 4.09 -15.17 0.88
CA ALA A 23 4.46 -14.59 2.16
C ALA A 23 5.30 -13.31 1.98
N ALA A 24 6.23 -13.31 1.03
CA ALA A 24 7.03 -12.14 0.69
C ALA A 24 6.16 -11.00 0.15
N LEU A 25 5.32 -11.27 -0.85
CA LEU A 25 4.35 -10.31 -1.40
C LEU A 25 3.43 -9.75 -0.32
N ALA A 26 2.96 -10.58 0.61
CA ALA A 26 2.06 -10.13 1.67
C ALA A 26 2.75 -9.27 2.73
N THR A 27 4.05 -9.43 2.99
CA THR A 27 4.74 -8.80 4.12
C THR A 27 5.79 -7.78 3.67
N CYS A 28 6.89 -8.24 3.08
CA CYS A 28 7.98 -7.43 2.58
C CYS A 28 8.21 -7.76 1.10
N PRO A 29 7.47 -7.11 0.18
CA PRO A 29 7.38 -7.53 -1.23
C PRO A 29 8.72 -7.57 -1.97
N LEU A 30 9.67 -6.71 -1.58
CA LEU A 30 10.97 -6.60 -2.22
C LEU A 30 12.05 -7.52 -1.64
N THR A 31 11.70 -8.39 -0.69
CA THR A 31 12.62 -9.42 -0.17
C THR A 31 13.19 -10.29 -1.31
N ALA A 32 12.40 -10.52 -2.37
CA ALA A 32 12.81 -11.26 -3.57
C ALA A 32 14.03 -10.67 -4.30
N VAL A 33 14.34 -9.39 -4.08
CA VAL A 33 15.52 -8.70 -4.66
C VAL A 33 16.81 -9.04 -3.89
N GLY A 34 16.71 -9.75 -2.75
CA GLY A 34 17.86 -10.07 -1.90
C GLY A 34 18.33 -8.88 -1.07
N LEU A 35 17.40 -8.23 -0.36
CA LEU A 35 17.63 -6.96 0.37
C LEU A 35 18.82 -7.01 1.34
N ALA A 36 19.11 -8.17 1.93
CA ALA A 36 20.24 -8.36 2.85
C ALA A 36 21.61 -8.02 2.22
N THR A 37 21.74 -8.11 0.91
CA THR A 37 22.97 -7.79 0.18
C THR A 37 23.17 -6.27 0.00
N TYR A 38 22.11 -5.47 0.18
CA TYR A 38 22.10 -4.05 -0.15
C TYR A 38 21.80 -3.13 1.03
N VAL A 39 21.14 -3.65 2.07
CA VAL A 39 20.61 -2.86 3.19
C VAL A 39 21.05 -3.44 4.52
N ASN A 40 21.51 -2.56 5.41
CA ASN A 40 21.71 -2.85 6.82
C ASN A 40 20.69 -2.09 7.67
N GLN A 41 20.18 -2.76 8.70
CA GLN A 41 19.40 -2.12 9.76
C GLN A 41 20.37 -1.50 10.75
N ARG A 42 20.28 -0.18 10.95
CA ARG A 42 21.15 0.54 11.90
C ARG A 42 20.31 1.30 12.91
N THR A 43 20.57 1.08 14.19
CA THR A 43 20.01 1.91 15.26
C THR A 43 20.65 3.29 15.27
N ARG A 44 20.03 4.24 15.99
CA ARG A 44 20.57 5.59 16.16
C ARG A 44 22.02 5.59 16.68
N ALA A 45 22.32 4.71 17.64
CA ALA A 45 23.67 4.53 18.18
C ALA A 45 24.66 4.03 17.12
N GLN A 46 24.25 3.04 16.30
CA GLN A 46 25.09 2.50 15.21
C GLN A 46 25.32 3.49 14.06
N ARG A 47 24.51 4.56 13.98
CA ARG A 47 24.70 5.67 13.05
C ARG A 47 25.60 6.77 13.60
N ASN A 48 26.17 6.59 14.80
CA ASN A 48 26.95 7.59 15.52
C ASN A 48 26.16 8.89 15.78
N LEU A 49 24.83 8.78 15.92
CA LEU A 49 23.98 9.91 16.30
C LEU A 49 23.81 9.94 17.81
N THR A 50 23.78 11.14 18.38
CA THR A 50 23.53 11.34 19.80
C THR A 50 22.14 10.84 20.20
N ALA A 51 22.06 10.13 21.32
CA ALA A 51 20.79 9.66 21.86
C ALA A 51 19.88 10.86 22.14
N LEU A 52 18.61 10.73 21.76
CA LEU A 52 17.62 11.75 22.06
C LEU A 52 17.32 11.74 23.56
N PRO A 53 17.29 12.91 24.22
CA PRO A 53 16.95 13.00 25.62
C PRO A 53 15.47 12.64 25.82
N SER A 54 15.16 11.92 26.91
CA SER A 54 13.80 11.60 27.33
C SER A 54 13.14 12.73 28.13
N SER A 55 13.88 13.79 28.46
CA SER A 55 13.38 14.96 29.17
C SER A 55 13.02 16.09 28.21
N ILE A 56 11.98 16.86 28.56
CA ILE A 56 11.63 18.08 27.83
C ILE A 56 12.77 19.10 27.99
N PRO A 57 13.32 19.65 26.89
CA PRO A 57 14.38 20.65 26.97
C PRO A 57 13.90 22.01 27.48
N LEU A 58 12.60 22.30 27.34
CA LEU A 58 11.96 23.53 27.78
C LEU A 58 11.40 23.41 29.21
N GLN A 59 11.99 24.13 30.17
CA GLN A 59 11.50 24.20 31.55
C GLN A 59 10.61 25.42 31.75
N VAL A 60 9.29 25.23 31.66
CA VAL A 60 8.28 26.30 31.85
C VAL A 60 7.59 26.23 33.22
N GLN A 61 7.96 25.28 34.09
CA GLN A 61 7.28 25.05 35.38
C GLN A 61 7.33 26.25 36.33
N GLN A 62 8.31 27.14 36.16
CA GLN A 62 8.46 28.33 36.99
C GLN A 62 7.48 29.45 36.62
N HIS A 63 6.84 29.38 35.46
CA HIS A 63 5.91 30.41 35.00
C HIS A 63 4.53 30.24 35.65
N THR A 64 3.92 31.34 36.11
CA THR A 64 2.62 31.32 36.83
C THR A 64 1.51 30.64 36.01
N CYS A 65 1.47 30.84 34.69
CA CYS A 65 0.49 30.18 33.81
C CYS A 65 0.67 28.65 33.72
N ALA A 66 1.88 28.12 33.98
CA ALA A 66 2.17 26.69 33.95
C ALA A 66 1.77 25.96 35.25
N GLN A 67 1.42 26.71 36.30
CA GLN A 67 0.99 26.17 37.60
C GLN A 67 -0.50 25.85 37.65
N THR A 68 -1.26 26.22 36.62
CA THR A 68 -2.68 25.83 36.52
C THR A 68 -2.82 24.32 36.34
N GLN A 69 -3.88 23.72 36.88
CA GLN A 69 -4.11 22.27 36.79
C GLN A 69 -4.17 21.76 35.33
N ALA A 70 -4.73 22.56 34.42
CA ALA A 70 -4.77 22.25 33.01
C ALA A 70 -3.36 22.24 32.38
N ALA A 71 -2.53 23.24 32.71
CA ALA A 71 -1.16 23.32 32.22
C ALA A 71 -0.27 22.21 32.81
N ALA A 72 -0.44 21.87 34.10
CA ALA A 72 0.27 20.75 34.72
C ALA A 72 -0.05 19.42 34.02
N THR A 73 -1.34 19.16 33.74
CA THR A 73 -1.77 17.96 32.99
C THR A 73 -1.18 17.93 31.57
N MET A 74 -1.16 19.08 30.88
CA MET A 74 -0.58 19.19 29.54
C MET A 74 0.93 18.97 29.55
N MET A 75 1.64 19.54 30.53
CA MET A 75 3.08 19.35 30.70
C MET A 75 3.44 17.90 30.99
N GLN A 76 2.65 17.21 31.83
CA GLN A 76 2.85 15.79 32.07
C GLN A 76 2.68 14.96 30.79
N ARG A 77 1.61 15.21 30.01
CA ARG A 77 1.42 14.54 28.71
C ARG A 77 2.58 14.79 27.76
N LEU A 78 3.06 16.03 27.68
CA LEU A 78 4.21 16.36 26.85
C LEU A 78 5.48 15.63 27.31
N GLN A 79 5.67 15.41 28.63
CA GLN A 79 6.82 14.67 29.16
C GLN A 79 6.73 13.19 28.77
N GLU A 80 5.54 12.61 28.91
CA GLU A 80 5.25 11.23 28.49
C GLU A 80 5.48 11.07 26.97
N ASP A 81 4.99 12.01 26.15
CA ASP A 81 5.18 12.00 24.70
C ASP A 81 6.65 12.14 24.30
N VAL A 82 7.42 13.02 24.95
CA VAL A 82 8.86 13.18 24.69
C VAL A 82 9.64 11.94 25.09
N ALA A 83 9.34 11.36 26.26
CA ALA A 83 9.97 10.13 26.71
C ALA A 83 9.67 8.96 25.76
N PHE A 84 8.40 8.81 25.36
CA PHE A 84 7.96 7.81 24.40
C PHE A 84 8.64 7.97 23.05
N TYR A 85 8.68 9.19 22.50
CA TYR A 85 9.35 9.49 21.24
C TYR A 85 10.85 9.23 21.30
N ALA A 86 11.52 9.67 22.37
CA ALA A 86 12.95 9.45 22.56
C ALA A 86 13.26 7.95 22.64
N GLN A 87 12.49 7.18 23.41
CA GLN A 87 12.64 5.73 23.48
C GLN A 87 12.46 5.11 22.09
N GLN A 88 11.35 5.41 21.41
CA GLN A 88 11.05 4.87 20.09
C GLN A 88 12.17 5.16 19.09
N GLN A 89 12.63 6.40 18.98
CA GLN A 89 13.67 6.80 18.03
C GLN A 89 15.06 6.26 18.37
N ASN A 90 15.39 6.13 19.66
CA ASN A 90 16.68 5.59 20.09
C ASN A 90 16.75 4.07 19.86
N THR A 91 15.62 3.35 19.98
CA THR A 91 15.55 1.90 19.77
C THR A 91 15.23 1.50 18.33
N CYS A 92 14.63 2.39 17.55
CA CYS A 92 14.25 2.11 16.17
C CYS A 92 15.51 1.85 15.32
N SER A 93 15.42 0.84 14.46
CA SER A 93 16.41 0.57 13.43
C SER A 93 15.93 1.16 12.11
N GLU A 94 16.78 1.94 11.45
CA GLU A 94 16.51 2.48 10.12
C GLU A 94 17.31 1.71 9.07
N ALA A 95 16.67 1.43 7.95
CA ALA A 95 17.30 0.83 6.79
C ALA A 95 18.29 1.80 6.15
N THR A 96 19.55 1.39 6.00
CA THR A 96 20.62 2.16 5.35
C THR A 96 21.26 1.34 4.24
N LEU A 97 21.52 1.96 3.09
CA LEU A 97 22.20 1.29 1.98
C LEU A 97 23.68 1.07 2.32
N ILE A 98 24.19 -0.12 2.00
CA ILE A 98 25.57 -0.51 2.29
C ILE A 98 26.56 0.36 1.48
N GLY A 99 27.46 1.05 2.18
CA GLY A 99 28.42 1.99 1.60
C GLY A 99 27.83 3.35 1.24
N LEU A 100 26.63 3.65 1.73
CA LEU A 100 25.91 4.91 1.58
C LEU A 100 25.30 5.36 2.91
N ALA A 101 25.89 4.94 4.04
CA ALA A 101 25.56 5.51 5.33
C ALA A 101 26.14 6.92 5.46
N ASP A 102 25.63 7.72 6.40
CA ASP A 102 26.10 9.10 6.62
C ASP A 102 27.61 9.15 6.83
N SER A 103 28.18 8.19 7.58
CA SER A 103 29.63 8.02 7.78
C SER A 103 30.40 7.76 6.49
N ASP A 104 29.83 6.98 5.58
CA ASP A 104 30.47 6.59 4.32
C ASP A 104 30.45 7.77 3.35
N ILE A 105 29.30 8.44 3.25
CA ILE A 105 29.08 9.59 2.37
C ILE A 105 30.04 10.72 2.74
N CYS A 106 30.29 10.97 4.03
CA CYS A 106 31.25 11.97 4.51
C CYS A 106 32.66 11.80 3.93
N THR A 107 33.05 10.60 3.47
CA THR A 107 34.37 10.31 2.90
C THR A 107 34.45 10.50 1.38
N PHE A 108 33.33 10.81 0.71
CA PHE A 108 33.26 10.85 -0.76
C PHE A 108 33.99 12.03 -1.40
N ASP A 109 34.40 13.03 -0.62
CA ASP A 109 35.19 14.17 -1.08
C ASP A 109 36.64 13.77 -1.48
N SER A 110 37.13 12.67 -0.92
CA SER A 110 38.53 12.25 -1.00
C SER A 110 38.69 10.76 -1.35
N ASN A 111 37.63 9.96 -1.23
CA ASN A 111 37.67 8.51 -1.42
C ASN A 111 36.95 8.05 -2.70
N LEU A 112 37.65 8.14 -3.83
CA LEU A 112 37.14 7.65 -5.13
C LEU A 112 36.75 6.16 -5.12
N PRO A 113 37.54 5.23 -4.54
CA PRO A 113 37.14 3.82 -4.46
C PRO A 113 35.79 3.59 -3.74
N ALA A 114 35.50 4.35 -2.68
CA ALA A 114 34.22 4.25 -1.97
C ALA A 114 33.04 4.66 -2.86
N VAL A 115 33.18 5.76 -3.62
CA VAL A 115 32.16 6.23 -4.57
C VAL A 115 31.93 5.21 -5.69
N GLU A 116 33.00 4.63 -6.24
CA GLU A 116 32.91 3.61 -7.29
C GLU A 116 32.25 2.33 -6.78
N SER A 117 32.58 1.89 -5.56
CA SER A 117 31.95 0.73 -4.90
C SER A 117 30.46 0.96 -4.64
N ALA A 118 30.09 2.15 -4.14
CA ALA A 118 28.70 2.53 -3.92
C ALA A 118 27.91 2.61 -5.24
N GLY A 119 28.51 3.20 -6.29
CA GLY A 119 27.94 3.27 -7.62
C GLY A 119 27.69 1.89 -8.22
N LEU A 120 28.67 0.98 -8.10
CA LEU A 120 28.53 -0.41 -8.58
C LEU A 120 27.38 -1.13 -7.85
N ARG A 121 27.31 -1.03 -6.51
CA ARG A 121 26.21 -1.63 -5.73
C ARG A 121 24.84 -1.10 -6.14
N ALA A 122 24.71 0.22 -6.29
CA ALA A 122 23.46 0.85 -6.72
C ALA A 122 23.07 0.42 -8.15
N GLN A 123 24.04 0.23 -9.04
CA GLN A 123 23.81 -0.25 -10.41
C GLN A 123 23.35 -1.72 -10.41
N THR A 124 23.98 -2.58 -9.60
CA THR A 124 23.55 -3.97 -9.44
C THR A 124 22.13 -4.03 -8.87
N LEU A 125 21.82 -3.24 -7.84
CA LEU A 125 20.47 -3.17 -7.27
C LEU A 125 19.44 -2.73 -8.32
N LEU A 126 19.73 -1.68 -9.09
CA LEU A 126 18.85 -1.22 -10.18
C LEU A 126 18.59 -2.32 -11.22
N LYS A 127 19.63 -3.07 -11.59
CA LYS A 127 19.52 -4.20 -12.53
C LYS A 127 18.60 -5.29 -11.96
N THR A 128 18.80 -5.69 -10.71
CA THR A 128 17.99 -6.72 -10.04
C THR A 128 16.52 -6.28 -9.92
N MET A 129 16.27 -5.02 -9.51
CA MET A 129 14.90 -4.48 -9.42
C MET A 129 14.21 -4.43 -10.79
N THR A 130 14.94 -4.06 -11.86
CA THR A 130 14.39 -4.03 -13.22
C THR A 130 14.04 -5.43 -13.71
N GLN A 131 14.90 -6.42 -13.43
CA GLN A 131 14.64 -7.82 -13.76
C GLN A 131 13.43 -8.37 -13.01
N GLN A 132 13.30 -8.08 -11.71
CA GLN A 132 12.14 -8.47 -10.92
C GLN A 132 10.85 -7.84 -11.47
N CYS A 133 10.90 -6.56 -11.85
CA CYS A 133 9.75 -5.86 -12.43
C CYS A 133 9.27 -6.52 -13.74
N ALA A 134 10.20 -6.99 -14.59
CA ALA A 134 9.85 -7.66 -15.84
C ALA A 134 9.24 -9.06 -15.61
N ARG A 135 9.75 -9.80 -14.62
CA ARG A 135 9.16 -11.08 -14.18
C ARG A 135 7.74 -10.89 -13.69
N ASP A 136 7.53 -9.90 -12.82
CA ASP A 136 6.22 -9.58 -12.25
C ASP A 136 5.19 -9.17 -13.31
N GLN A 137 5.61 -8.40 -14.32
CA GLN A 137 4.74 -8.01 -15.44
C GLN A 137 4.30 -9.23 -16.24
N THR A 138 5.24 -10.13 -16.54
CA THR A 138 4.95 -11.37 -17.27
C THR A 138 3.97 -12.23 -16.49
N PHE A 139 4.18 -12.37 -15.18
CA PHE A 139 3.27 -13.05 -14.28
C PHE A 139 1.85 -12.44 -14.32
N CYS A 140 1.74 -11.13 -14.15
CA CYS A 140 0.43 -10.46 -14.13
C CYS A 140 -0.34 -10.64 -15.45
N ILE A 141 0.33 -10.54 -16.61
CA ILE A 141 -0.29 -10.73 -17.92
C ILE A 141 -0.83 -12.16 -18.05
N LYS A 142 -0.01 -13.17 -17.73
CA LYS A 142 -0.40 -14.59 -17.82
C LYS A 142 -1.56 -14.91 -16.88
N VAL A 143 -1.45 -14.55 -15.60
CA VAL A 143 -2.46 -14.86 -14.58
C VAL A 143 -3.76 -14.11 -14.82
N THR A 144 -3.71 -12.86 -15.28
CA THR A 144 -4.92 -12.10 -15.63
C THR A 144 -5.68 -12.78 -16.77
N ARG A 145 -4.98 -13.22 -17.82
CA ARG A 145 -5.60 -13.94 -18.94
C ARG A 145 -6.18 -15.28 -18.48
N TYR A 146 -5.46 -16.03 -17.66
CA TYR A 146 -5.94 -17.30 -17.12
C TYR A 146 -7.19 -17.11 -16.25
N VAL A 147 -7.15 -16.18 -15.29
CA VAL A 147 -8.25 -16.02 -14.32
C VAL A 147 -9.51 -15.47 -14.97
N THR A 148 -9.36 -14.59 -15.98
CA THR A 148 -10.51 -14.10 -16.76
C THR A 148 -11.08 -15.18 -17.68
N ALA A 149 -10.23 -16.02 -18.28
CA ALA A 149 -10.70 -17.18 -19.06
C ALA A 149 -11.44 -18.19 -18.17
N LEU A 150 -10.88 -18.52 -17.00
CA LEU A 150 -11.49 -19.42 -16.03
C LEU A 150 -12.84 -18.87 -15.54
N ALA A 151 -12.91 -17.58 -15.19
CA ALA A 151 -14.15 -16.96 -14.73
C ALA A 151 -15.27 -16.95 -15.78
N ASN A 152 -14.94 -16.89 -17.08
CA ASN A 152 -15.92 -16.89 -18.17
C ASN A 152 -16.29 -18.29 -18.68
N ASN A 153 -15.34 -19.23 -18.65
CA ASN A 153 -15.49 -20.54 -19.28
C ASN A 153 -15.68 -21.69 -18.29
N GLY A 154 -15.36 -21.48 -17.00
CA GLY A 154 -15.30 -22.56 -16.01
C GLY A 154 -14.30 -23.66 -16.39
N ASN A 155 -14.39 -24.80 -15.70
CA ASN A 155 -13.67 -26.01 -16.09
C ASN A 155 -14.67 -27.06 -16.57
N SER A 156 -14.48 -27.58 -17.79
CA SER A 156 -15.37 -28.58 -18.41
C SER A 156 -14.83 -30.01 -18.33
N GLN A 157 -13.71 -30.22 -17.63
CA GLN A 157 -13.12 -31.55 -17.55
C GLN A 157 -14.01 -32.50 -16.73
N GLY A 158 -14.47 -33.58 -17.36
CA GLY A 158 -15.31 -34.61 -16.73
C GLY A 158 -16.81 -34.32 -16.69
N SER A 159 -17.29 -33.25 -17.33
CA SER A 159 -18.72 -32.91 -17.35
C SER A 159 -19.51 -33.73 -18.39
N THR A 160 -20.79 -34.03 -18.10
CA THR A 160 -21.74 -34.66 -19.03
C THR A 160 -21.89 -33.87 -20.35
N ALA A 161 -22.25 -34.58 -21.43
CA ALA A 161 -22.45 -33.97 -22.76
C ALA A 161 -23.48 -32.81 -22.74
N GLU A 162 -24.53 -32.93 -21.93
CA GLU A 162 -25.53 -31.87 -21.75
C GLU A 162 -24.92 -30.61 -21.09
N THR A 163 -24.05 -30.77 -20.09
CA THR A 163 -23.37 -29.66 -19.43
C THR A 163 -22.38 -28.98 -20.38
N GLN A 164 -21.70 -29.76 -21.23
CA GLN A 164 -20.85 -29.21 -22.28
C GLN A 164 -21.65 -28.38 -23.30
N GLN A 165 -22.81 -28.87 -23.74
CA GLN A 165 -23.71 -28.10 -24.61
C GLN A 165 -24.18 -26.79 -23.97
N ARG A 166 -24.60 -26.82 -22.69
CA ARG A 166 -25.01 -25.61 -21.96
C ARG A 166 -23.84 -24.64 -21.79
N LEU A 167 -22.63 -25.13 -21.59
CA LEU A 167 -21.44 -24.29 -21.50
C LEU A 167 -21.12 -23.62 -22.85
N LEU A 168 -21.14 -24.38 -23.95
CA LEU A 168 -20.98 -23.87 -25.31
C LEU A 168 -22.03 -22.80 -25.65
N LEU A 169 -23.29 -23.02 -25.27
CA LEU A 169 -24.36 -22.04 -25.43
C LEU A 169 -24.04 -20.75 -24.66
N ALA A 170 -23.62 -20.86 -23.39
CA ALA A 170 -23.26 -19.70 -22.59
C ALA A 170 -22.06 -18.93 -23.18
N GLN A 171 -21.06 -19.64 -23.72
CA GLN A 171 -19.92 -19.05 -24.42
C GLN A 171 -20.35 -18.30 -25.69
N LEU A 172 -21.24 -18.90 -26.50
CA LEU A 172 -21.79 -18.26 -27.70
C LEU A 172 -22.62 -17.02 -27.35
N CYS A 173 -23.43 -17.07 -26.29
CA CYS A 173 -24.18 -15.91 -25.81
C CYS A 173 -23.24 -14.76 -25.40
N ARG A 174 -22.13 -15.06 -24.70
CA ARG A 174 -21.11 -14.06 -24.35
C ARG A 174 -20.43 -13.49 -25.60
N TYR A 175 -20.05 -14.34 -26.55
CA TYR A 175 -19.43 -13.92 -27.80
C TYR A 175 -20.37 -13.02 -28.64
N GLY A 176 -21.66 -13.36 -28.67
CA GLY A 176 -22.71 -12.56 -29.32
C GLY A 176 -23.14 -11.31 -28.54
N GLY A 177 -22.52 -11.00 -27.40
CA GLY A 177 -22.84 -9.82 -26.57
C GLY A 177 -24.13 -9.93 -25.76
N ALA A 178 -24.82 -11.07 -25.80
CA ALA A 178 -26.04 -11.32 -25.02
C ALA A 178 -25.75 -11.76 -23.58
N GLY A 179 -24.54 -12.26 -23.29
CA GLY A 179 -24.10 -12.67 -21.96
C GLY A 179 -23.08 -11.70 -21.35
N LEU A 180 -23.05 -11.60 -20.01
CA LEU A 180 -22.05 -10.81 -19.30
C LEU A 180 -20.65 -11.43 -19.45
N VAL A 181 -19.68 -10.63 -19.89
CA VAL A 181 -18.26 -11.02 -19.92
C VAL A 181 -17.58 -10.52 -18.65
N VAL A 182 -17.07 -11.45 -17.84
CA VAL A 182 -16.30 -11.15 -16.63
C VAL A 182 -14.95 -10.61 -17.03
N LYS A 183 -14.77 -9.31 -16.87
CA LYS A 183 -13.48 -8.62 -17.01
C LYS A 183 -12.74 -8.62 -15.67
N PHE A 184 -11.43 -8.41 -15.73
CA PHE A 184 -10.59 -8.41 -14.52
C PHE A 184 -11.01 -7.33 -13.52
N ASP A 185 -11.52 -6.19 -13.97
CA ASP A 185 -11.98 -5.12 -13.09
C ASP A 185 -13.19 -5.53 -12.23
N LEU A 186 -14.06 -6.37 -12.77
CA LEU A 186 -15.17 -6.95 -12.01
C LEU A 186 -14.65 -7.89 -10.93
N LEU A 187 -13.65 -8.73 -11.23
CA LEU A 187 -13.04 -9.63 -10.25
C LEU A 187 -12.43 -8.87 -9.08
N VAL A 188 -11.74 -7.76 -9.37
CA VAL A 188 -11.16 -6.90 -8.34
C VAL A 188 -12.25 -6.25 -7.47
N LYS A 189 -13.40 -5.85 -8.05
CA LYS A 189 -14.55 -5.33 -7.27
C LYS A 189 -15.16 -6.42 -6.39
N LEU A 190 -15.26 -7.64 -6.90
CA LEU A 190 -15.79 -8.79 -6.17
C LEU A 190 -14.94 -9.13 -4.94
N LEU A 191 -13.62 -8.90 -4.95
CA LEU A 191 -12.78 -9.09 -3.76
C LEU A 191 -13.25 -8.26 -2.55
N ALA A 192 -13.85 -7.09 -2.75
CA ALA A 192 -14.36 -6.24 -1.67
C ALA A 192 -15.78 -6.63 -1.20
N CYS A 193 -16.45 -7.55 -1.90
CA CYS A 193 -17.83 -7.94 -1.65
C CYS A 193 -17.89 -9.19 -0.74
N PRO A 194 -18.74 -9.21 0.30
CA PRO A 194 -18.91 -10.39 1.15
C PRO A 194 -19.48 -11.59 0.37
N ASP A 195 -20.41 -11.37 -0.56
CA ASP A 195 -21.10 -12.41 -1.34
C ASP A 195 -20.41 -12.73 -2.68
N SER A 196 -19.10 -12.46 -2.78
CA SER A 196 -18.33 -12.55 -4.02
C SER A 196 -18.45 -13.90 -4.74
N LYS A 197 -18.40 -15.02 -4.00
CA LYS A 197 -18.56 -16.37 -4.55
C LYS A 197 -19.94 -16.59 -5.16
N ARG A 198 -21.00 -16.18 -4.44
CA ARG A 198 -22.38 -16.32 -4.91
C ARG A 198 -22.59 -15.54 -6.20
N ILE A 199 -22.12 -14.30 -6.23
CA ILE A 199 -22.21 -13.43 -7.43
C ILE A 199 -21.43 -14.04 -8.59
N LEU A 200 -20.24 -14.62 -8.36
CA LEU A 200 -19.49 -15.32 -9.41
C LEU A 200 -20.27 -16.50 -9.98
N GLN A 201 -20.92 -17.30 -9.13
CA GLN A 201 -21.73 -18.44 -9.55
C GLN A 201 -23.03 -18.00 -10.25
N GLU A 202 -23.63 -16.87 -9.87
CA GLU A 202 -24.77 -16.28 -10.58
C GLU A 202 -24.36 -15.83 -11.99
N ILE A 203 -23.17 -15.25 -12.15
CA ILE A 203 -22.64 -14.82 -13.46
C ILE A 203 -22.19 -16.02 -14.31
N ASN A 204 -21.64 -17.04 -13.68
CA ASN A 204 -21.20 -18.26 -14.33
C ASN A 204 -21.57 -19.49 -13.50
N PRO A 205 -22.74 -20.11 -13.76
CA PRO A 205 -23.22 -21.29 -13.02
C PRO A 205 -22.35 -22.54 -13.17
N PHE A 206 -21.36 -22.52 -14.07
CA PHE A 206 -20.44 -23.65 -14.29
C PHE A 206 -19.20 -23.59 -13.38
N LEU A 207 -19.11 -22.60 -12.50
CA LEU A 207 -18.03 -22.50 -11.51
C LEU A 207 -18.36 -23.29 -10.24
N ASP A 208 -17.47 -24.21 -9.87
CA ASP A 208 -17.50 -24.81 -8.53
C ASP A 208 -16.92 -23.86 -7.48
N GLU A 209 -17.14 -24.17 -6.20
CA GLU A 209 -16.65 -23.33 -5.11
C GLU A 209 -15.11 -23.21 -5.08
N ALA A 210 -14.41 -24.28 -5.46
CA ALA A 210 -12.95 -24.31 -5.48
C ALA A 210 -12.39 -23.39 -6.59
N GLN A 211 -13.04 -23.33 -7.73
CA GLN A 211 -12.74 -22.42 -8.85
C GLN A 211 -13.02 -20.98 -8.45
N CYS A 212 -14.12 -20.70 -7.75
CA CYS A 212 -14.38 -19.37 -7.20
C CYS A 212 -13.26 -18.94 -6.24
N ASP A 213 -12.84 -19.81 -5.32
CA ASP A 213 -11.72 -19.55 -4.42
C ASP A 213 -10.41 -19.32 -5.17
N LEU A 214 -10.14 -20.13 -6.20
CA LEU A 214 -8.96 -19.99 -7.04
C LEU A 214 -8.96 -18.65 -7.78
N ILE A 215 -10.09 -18.25 -8.36
CA ILE A 215 -10.26 -16.98 -9.06
C ILE A 215 -9.95 -15.80 -8.12
N LEU A 216 -10.55 -15.78 -6.92
CA LEU A 216 -10.34 -14.72 -5.94
C LEU A 216 -8.89 -14.72 -5.41
N CYS A 217 -8.30 -15.90 -5.21
CA CYS A 217 -6.92 -16.04 -4.77
C CYS A 217 -5.92 -15.52 -5.81
N LEU A 218 -6.09 -15.90 -7.08
CA LEU A 218 -5.24 -15.42 -8.19
C LEU A 218 -5.46 -13.93 -8.47
N THR A 219 -6.68 -13.43 -8.35
CA THR A 219 -6.96 -11.99 -8.45
C THR A 219 -6.19 -11.23 -7.37
N SER A 220 -6.20 -11.73 -6.13
CA SER A 220 -5.39 -11.16 -5.04
C SER A 220 -3.88 -11.21 -5.35
N ALA A 221 -3.41 -12.32 -5.93
CA ALA A 221 -2.01 -12.48 -6.37
C ALA A 221 -1.61 -11.37 -7.35
N VAL A 222 -2.44 -11.16 -8.37
CA VAL A 222 -2.20 -10.13 -9.39
C VAL A 222 -2.16 -8.73 -8.76
N LEU A 223 -3.05 -8.43 -7.80
CA LEU A 223 -3.04 -7.15 -7.11
C LEU A 223 -1.78 -6.95 -6.27
N PHE A 224 -1.36 -7.94 -5.47
CA PHE A 224 -0.11 -7.85 -4.71
C PHE A 224 1.11 -7.65 -5.62
N THR A 225 1.19 -8.42 -6.70
CA THR A 225 2.28 -8.32 -7.67
C THR A 225 2.25 -6.97 -8.40
N THR A 226 1.08 -6.45 -8.75
CA THR A 226 0.96 -5.12 -9.38
C THR A 226 1.39 -4.01 -8.44
N ASN A 227 1.08 -4.11 -7.14
CA ASN A 227 1.57 -3.17 -6.14
C ASN A 227 3.09 -3.25 -6.00
N ARG A 228 3.68 -4.46 -6.05
CA ARG A 228 5.13 -4.65 -6.08
C ARG A 228 5.76 -4.02 -7.33
N ILE A 229 5.15 -4.17 -8.52
CA ILE A 229 5.59 -3.48 -9.75
C ILE A 229 5.60 -1.97 -9.56
N GLY A 230 4.54 -1.42 -8.96
CA GLY A 230 4.44 0.00 -8.65
C GLY A 230 5.58 0.51 -7.74
N GLN A 231 5.85 -0.23 -6.67
CA GLN A 231 6.97 0.02 -5.76
C GLN A 231 8.33 -0.10 -6.46
N LEU A 232 8.57 -1.17 -7.22
CA LEU A 232 9.79 -1.35 -8.01
C LEU A 232 10.04 -0.20 -8.98
N LYS A 233 9.01 0.28 -9.67
CA LYS A 233 9.12 1.40 -10.60
C LYS A 233 9.56 2.69 -9.89
N ARG A 234 8.98 3.00 -8.73
CA ARG A 234 9.40 4.16 -7.91
C ARG A 234 10.83 4.01 -7.41
N ALA A 235 11.17 2.87 -6.83
CA ALA A 235 12.52 2.57 -6.37
C ALA A 235 13.56 2.68 -7.50
N CYS A 236 13.24 2.19 -8.69
CA CYS A 236 14.10 2.30 -9.88
C CYS A 236 14.35 3.76 -10.29
N VAL A 237 13.35 4.64 -10.19
CA VAL A 237 13.53 6.07 -10.48
C VAL A 237 14.50 6.70 -9.48
N ILE A 238 14.28 6.48 -8.18
CA ILE A 238 15.16 7.01 -7.12
C ILE A 238 16.59 6.45 -7.28
N ALA A 239 16.74 5.17 -7.61
CA ALA A 239 18.04 4.55 -7.83
C ALA A 239 18.79 5.13 -9.04
N ARG A 240 18.11 5.43 -10.15
CA ARG A 240 18.72 6.11 -11.31
C ARG A 240 19.18 7.52 -10.95
N GLU A 241 18.36 8.26 -10.21
CA GLU A 241 18.72 9.60 -9.75
C GLU A 241 19.91 9.57 -8.80
N LEU A 242 19.97 8.61 -7.87
CA LEU A 242 21.11 8.40 -6.98
C LEU A 242 22.39 8.07 -7.77
N LEU A 243 22.30 7.14 -8.73
CA LEU A 243 23.41 6.78 -9.62
C LEU A 243 23.92 7.98 -10.41
N SER A 244 23.01 8.82 -10.93
CA SER A 244 23.41 10.02 -11.67
C SER A 244 24.23 10.97 -10.79
N THR A 245 23.85 11.15 -9.53
CA THR A 245 24.58 11.99 -8.58
C THR A 245 25.93 11.35 -8.19
N LEU A 246 26.00 10.03 -8.01
CA LEU A 246 27.27 9.32 -7.75
C LEU A 246 28.24 9.40 -8.94
N VAL A 247 27.73 9.33 -10.18
CA VAL A 247 28.54 9.49 -11.40
C VAL A 247 29.10 10.92 -11.48
N GLN A 248 28.32 11.94 -11.12
CA GLN A 248 28.81 13.32 -11.06
C GLN A 248 29.95 13.48 -10.04
N VAL A 249 29.80 12.92 -8.83
CA VAL A 249 30.89 12.93 -7.83
C VAL A 249 32.13 12.23 -8.35
N ARG A 250 31.98 11.04 -8.98
CA ARG A 250 33.10 10.32 -9.59
C ARG A 250 33.85 11.16 -10.64
N ARG A 251 33.13 11.89 -11.51
CA ARG A 251 33.74 12.76 -12.54
C ARG A 251 34.51 13.92 -11.93
N ILE A 252 33.98 14.53 -10.87
CA ILE A 252 34.66 15.61 -10.13
C ILE A 252 35.97 15.09 -9.51
N LEU A 253 35.94 13.92 -8.85
CA LEU A 253 37.12 13.32 -8.23
C LEU A 253 38.19 12.92 -9.27
N LYS A 254 37.77 12.48 -10.46
CA LYS A 254 38.69 12.20 -11.59
C LYS A 254 39.22 13.45 -12.29
N LYS A 255 38.83 14.65 -11.84
CA LYS A 255 39.14 15.93 -12.47
C LYS A 255 38.63 16.04 -13.92
N GLU A 256 37.64 15.25 -14.28
CA GLU A 256 36.96 15.30 -15.59
C GLU A 256 35.93 16.45 -15.64
N GLN A 257 35.50 16.93 -14.47
CA GLN A 257 34.50 17.99 -14.31
C GLN A 257 34.88 18.91 -13.14
N THR A 258 34.70 20.21 -13.30
CA THR A 258 34.83 21.17 -12.19
C THR A 258 33.57 21.18 -11.34
N GLY A 259 33.73 21.09 -10.02
CA GLY A 259 32.61 21.08 -9.08
C GLY A 259 33.07 20.83 -7.64
N ASN A 260 32.17 21.08 -6.68
CA ASN A 260 32.41 20.80 -5.27
C ASN A 260 31.55 19.60 -4.85
N VAL A 261 32.19 18.52 -4.37
CA VAL A 261 31.49 17.32 -3.91
C VAL A 261 30.56 17.63 -2.73
N ALA A 262 30.92 18.57 -1.87
CA ALA A 262 30.15 18.92 -0.67
C ALA A 262 28.72 19.39 -0.97
N THR A 263 28.47 19.99 -2.14
CA THR A 263 27.12 20.44 -2.54
C THR A 263 26.21 19.27 -2.94
N LEU A 264 26.79 18.14 -3.35
CA LEU A 264 26.07 16.95 -3.79
C LEU A 264 25.79 15.96 -2.65
N MET A 265 26.53 16.05 -1.53
CA MET A 265 26.39 15.13 -0.39
C MET A 265 24.98 15.11 0.21
N PRO A 266 24.31 16.25 0.48
CA PRO A 266 22.94 16.24 1.01
C PRO A 266 21.95 15.55 0.06
N SER A 267 22.14 15.75 -1.26
CA SER A 267 21.34 15.07 -2.28
C SER A 267 21.57 13.56 -2.28
N ILE A 268 22.80 13.09 -2.07
CA ILE A 268 23.10 11.65 -1.98
C ILE A 268 22.43 11.07 -0.73
N GLN A 269 22.57 11.73 0.42
CA GLN A 269 21.95 11.31 1.69
C GLN A 269 20.43 11.21 1.58
N GLN A 270 19.78 12.23 1.02
CA GLN A 270 18.33 12.24 0.86
C GLN A 270 17.86 11.11 -0.07
N LYS A 271 18.53 10.92 -1.22
CA LYS A 271 18.16 9.89 -2.20
C LYS A 271 18.46 8.47 -1.70
N SER A 272 19.59 8.26 -1.00
CA SER A 272 19.94 6.96 -0.44
C SER A 272 18.96 6.55 0.65
N ALA A 273 18.58 7.47 1.55
CA ALA A 273 17.59 7.22 2.58
C ALA A 273 16.18 7.01 2.01
N ALA A 274 15.79 7.78 0.98
CA ALA A 274 14.53 7.56 0.27
C ALA A 274 14.46 6.19 -0.39
N LEU A 275 15.54 5.78 -1.09
CA LEU A 275 15.62 4.46 -1.72
C LEU A 275 15.57 3.34 -0.67
N ALA A 276 16.34 3.46 0.42
CA ALA A 276 16.37 2.47 1.49
C ALA A 276 14.98 2.26 2.12
N ARG A 277 14.25 3.36 2.38
CA ARG A 277 12.88 3.29 2.91
C ARG A 277 11.91 2.66 1.92
N ASP A 278 11.96 3.04 0.64
CA ASP A 278 11.04 2.49 -0.36
C ASP A 278 11.29 0.98 -0.58
N ILE A 279 12.56 0.53 -0.61
CA ILE A 279 12.86 -0.89 -0.84
C ILE A 279 12.61 -1.79 0.38
N THR A 280 12.57 -1.22 1.59
CA THR A 280 12.30 -1.96 2.83
C THR A 280 10.88 -1.79 3.36
N ALA A 281 10.03 -1.05 2.64
CA ALA A 281 8.64 -0.84 3.04
C ALA A 281 7.89 -2.17 3.17
N ARG A 282 7.15 -2.31 4.27
CA ARG A 282 6.39 -3.50 4.63
C ARG A 282 4.90 -3.22 4.61
N ARG A 283 4.11 -4.28 4.47
CA ARG A 283 2.67 -4.27 4.63
C ARG A 283 2.32 -4.67 6.06
N HIS A 284 1.37 -3.95 6.63
CA HIS A 284 0.97 -4.08 8.03
C HIS A 284 -0.49 -4.54 8.22
N TYR A 285 -1.23 -4.75 7.12
CA TYR A 285 -2.63 -5.22 7.14
C TYR A 285 -2.79 -6.70 6.81
N THR A 286 -1.67 -7.44 6.69
CA THR A 286 -1.65 -8.86 6.35
C THR A 286 -1.18 -9.68 7.55
N THR A 287 -1.79 -10.85 7.74
CA THR A 287 -1.43 -11.82 8.77
C THR A 287 -1.07 -13.13 8.09
N VAL A 288 0.17 -13.59 8.25
CA VAL A 288 0.62 -14.88 7.74
C VAL A 288 0.38 -15.94 8.80
N GLN A 289 -0.48 -16.90 8.49
CA GLN A 289 -0.74 -18.08 9.33
C GLN A 289 -0.04 -19.29 8.71
N VAL A 290 0.66 -20.06 9.55
CA VAL A 290 1.31 -21.30 9.14
C VAL A 290 0.45 -22.45 9.65
N ALA A 291 -0.11 -23.24 8.74
CA ALA A 291 -0.85 -24.45 9.10
C ALA A 291 0.12 -25.54 9.59
N GLU A 292 -0.38 -26.51 10.37
CA GLU A 292 0.40 -27.66 10.86
C GLU A 292 1.03 -28.48 9.72
N SER A 293 0.42 -28.45 8.53
CA SER A 293 0.94 -29.05 7.30
C SER A 293 2.10 -28.29 6.65
N GLY A 294 2.58 -27.20 7.27
CA GLY A 294 3.62 -26.30 6.71
C GLY A 294 3.10 -25.33 5.65
N ALA A 295 1.81 -25.42 5.27
CA ALA A 295 1.20 -24.51 4.31
C ALA A 295 1.04 -23.10 4.89
N LYS A 296 1.64 -22.10 4.23
CA LYS A 296 1.47 -20.68 4.58
C LYS A 296 0.20 -20.13 3.94
N THR A 297 -0.67 -19.55 4.75
CA THR A 297 -1.86 -18.85 4.30
C THR A 297 -1.80 -17.40 4.74
N VAL A 298 -2.27 -16.50 3.89
CA VAL A 298 -2.29 -15.06 4.20
C VAL A 298 -3.73 -14.62 4.36
N GLY A 299 -4.06 -14.18 5.56
CA GLY A 299 -5.30 -13.47 5.90
C GLY A 299 -5.08 -11.96 5.78
N PHE A 300 -6.07 -11.26 5.21
CA PHE A 300 -6.10 -9.81 5.09
C PHE A 300 -7.49 -9.36 4.67
N ASP A 301 -7.81 -8.08 4.89
CA ASP A 301 -9.02 -7.47 4.32
C ASP A 301 -8.70 -6.93 2.91
N PRO A 302 -9.37 -7.44 1.85
CA PRO A 302 -9.08 -7.06 0.47
C PRO A 302 -9.24 -5.57 0.17
N ARG A 303 -10.01 -4.82 0.97
CA ARG A 303 -10.22 -3.38 0.78
C ARG A 303 -8.92 -2.60 0.93
N PHE A 304 -8.03 -3.00 1.85
CA PHE A 304 -6.69 -2.40 1.95
C PHE A 304 -5.85 -2.66 0.69
N LEU A 305 -5.88 -3.89 0.19
CA LEU A 305 -5.11 -4.29 -1.00
C LEU A 305 -5.57 -3.54 -2.25
N ILE A 306 -6.89 -3.44 -2.43
CA ILE A 306 -7.49 -2.67 -3.52
C ILE A 306 -7.14 -1.19 -3.40
N PHE A 307 -7.16 -0.63 -2.19
CA PHE A 307 -6.79 0.76 -1.96
C PHE A 307 -5.31 1.04 -2.31
N GLU A 308 -4.40 0.15 -1.90
CA GLU A 308 -2.98 0.22 -2.33
C GLU A 308 -2.84 0.16 -3.86
N PHE A 309 -3.62 -0.69 -4.51
CA PHE A 309 -3.61 -0.88 -5.96
C PHE A 309 -4.10 0.33 -6.73
N ILE A 310 -5.28 0.86 -6.39
CA ILE A 310 -5.86 2.01 -7.10
C ILE A 310 -4.95 3.23 -6.97
N HIS A 311 -4.27 3.39 -5.83
CA HIS A 311 -3.49 4.60 -5.54
C HIS A 311 -1.99 4.41 -5.70
N ASN A 312 -1.55 3.19 -6.01
CA ASN A 312 -0.16 2.84 -6.17
C ASN A 312 0.70 3.31 -4.96
N ILE A 313 0.25 3.01 -3.75
CA ILE A 313 0.95 3.35 -2.49
C ILE A 313 1.14 2.10 -1.63
N VAL A 314 2.04 2.19 -0.65
CA VAL A 314 2.14 1.21 0.45
C VAL A 314 1.64 1.87 1.72
N LEU A 315 0.65 1.26 2.37
CA LEU A 315 0.03 1.80 3.58
C LEU A 315 0.97 1.68 4.77
N TRP A 316 1.10 2.76 5.54
CA TRP A 316 1.96 2.80 6.71
C TRP A 316 1.32 2.07 7.90
N GLU A 317 2.15 1.52 8.78
CA GLU A 317 1.70 0.83 9.99
C GLU A 317 0.72 1.67 10.82
N GLY A 318 1.05 2.94 11.07
CA GLY A 318 0.19 3.84 11.83
C GLY A 318 -1.15 4.11 11.15
N GLN A 319 -1.21 4.11 9.82
CA GLN A 319 -2.47 4.29 9.08
C GLN A 319 -3.36 3.05 9.25
N VAL A 320 -2.79 1.86 9.05
CA VAL A 320 -3.52 0.58 9.20
C VAL A 320 -4.00 0.39 10.63
N GLY A 321 -3.12 0.60 11.61
CA GLY A 321 -3.46 0.48 13.03
C GLY A 321 -4.58 1.44 13.43
N LEU A 322 -4.57 2.67 12.91
CA LEU A 322 -5.63 3.64 13.16
C LEU A 322 -6.97 3.23 12.52
N ILE A 323 -6.95 2.77 11.27
CA ILE A 323 -8.16 2.34 10.57
C ILE A 323 -8.80 1.17 11.33
N ASN A 324 -8.01 0.18 11.73
CA ASN A 324 -8.49 -0.95 12.53
C ASN A 324 -9.05 -0.50 13.89
N LYS A 325 -8.43 0.49 14.53
CA LYS A 325 -8.93 1.07 15.79
C LYS A 325 -10.29 1.74 15.61
N PHE A 326 -10.49 2.50 14.54
CA PHE A 326 -11.79 3.11 14.23
C PHE A 326 -12.84 2.08 13.84
N ALA A 327 -12.48 1.05 13.07
CA ALA A 327 -13.38 -0.04 12.73
C ALA A 327 -13.89 -0.76 14.00
N GLY A 328 -12.99 -1.12 14.91
CA GLY A 328 -13.37 -1.76 16.19
C GLY A 328 -14.20 -0.86 17.10
N ALA A 329 -13.90 0.45 17.16
CA ALA A 329 -14.71 1.40 17.93
C ALA A 329 -16.13 1.52 17.36
N LEU A 330 -16.29 1.50 16.04
CA LEU A 330 -17.59 1.55 15.38
C LEU A 330 -18.42 0.29 15.69
N ASP A 331 -17.80 -0.89 15.68
CA ASP A 331 -18.49 -2.16 15.97
C ASP A 331 -19.04 -2.20 17.41
N VAL A 332 -18.37 -1.52 18.35
CA VAL A 332 -18.82 -1.37 19.75
C VAL A 332 -19.74 -0.15 19.95
N GLY A 333 -19.88 0.71 18.93
CA GLY A 333 -20.67 1.96 19.02
C GLY A 333 -20.01 3.06 19.86
N GLN A 334 -18.68 3.05 19.98
CA GLN A 334 -17.92 4.05 20.75
C GLN A 334 -17.43 5.20 19.88
N SER A 335 -17.49 6.42 20.45
CA SER A 335 -16.87 7.60 19.84
C SER A 335 -15.37 7.61 20.06
N LEU A 336 -14.59 7.82 18.99
CA LEU A 336 -13.14 7.86 19.05
C LEU A 336 -12.60 9.17 18.46
N CYS A 337 -11.68 9.80 19.17
CA CYS A 337 -10.87 10.90 18.67
C CYS A 337 -9.42 10.45 18.57
N HIS A 338 -8.75 10.77 17.46
CA HIS A 338 -7.34 10.45 17.30
C HIS A 338 -6.59 11.59 16.59
N GLN A 339 -5.46 12.00 17.18
CA GLN A 339 -4.61 13.04 16.64
C GLN A 339 -3.51 12.40 15.77
N LEU A 340 -3.47 12.77 14.50
CA LEU A 340 -2.38 12.41 13.59
C LEU A 340 -1.44 13.60 13.41
N ILE A 341 -0.15 13.32 13.23
CA ILE A 341 0.84 14.32 12.81
C ILE A 341 0.49 14.82 11.40
N MET A 342 0.80 16.09 11.09
CA MET A 342 0.60 16.63 9.74
C MET A 342 1.40 15.83 8.69
N GLY A 343 0.88 15.71 7.47
CA GLY A 343 1.51 14.94 6.39
C GLY A 343 1.32 13.41 6.43
N HIS A 344 0.73 12.83 7.48
CA HIS A 344 0.51 11.38 7.59
C HIS A 344 -0.66 10.82 6.77
N GLY A 345 -1.22 11.62 5.86
CA GLY A 345 -2.30 11.20 4.98
C GLY A 345 -3.68 11.11 5.63
N LYS A 346 -4.01 11.99 6.59
CA LYS A 346 -5.32 12.03 7.25
C LYS A 346 -6.47 12.08 6.23
N THR A 347 -6.47 13.13 5.42
CA THR A 347 -7.50 13.39 4.42
C THR A 347 -7.28 12.58 3.15
N THR A 348 -6.03 12.23 2.82
CA THR A 348 -5.69 11.60 1.55
C THR A 348 -5.72 10.07 1.56
N VAL A 349 -5.60 9.46 2.74
CA VAL A 349 -5.53 7.99 2.93
C VAL A 349 -6.56 7.53 3.96
N VAL A 350 -6.47 8.01 5.20
CA VAL A 350 -7.29 7.48 6.31
C VAL A 350 -8.77 7.73 6.10
N ALA A 351 -9.18 8.97 5.80
CA ALA A 351 -10.59 9.30 5.58
C ALA A 351 -11.21 8.54 4.38
N PRO A 352 -10.58 8.50 3.18
CA PRO A 352 -11.06 7.66 2.09
C PRO A 352 -11.14 6.17 2.43
N MET A 353 -10.17 5.62 3.18
CA MET A 353 -10.22 4.22 3.59
C MET A 353 -11.37 3.93 4.55
N LEU A 354 -11.59 4.80 5.53
CA LEU A 354 -12.73 4.67 6.45
C LEU A 354 -14.05 4.74 5.68
N ALA A 355 -14.20 5.70 4.76
CA ALA A 355 -15.36 5.78 3.89
C ALA A 355 -15.52 4.53 3.00
N LEU A 356 -14.42 3.95 2.51
CA LEU A 356 -14.46 2.71 1.74
C LEU A 356 -14.99 1.54 2.57
N MET A 357 -14.51 1.37 3.80
CA MET A 357 -14.87 0.26 4.68
C MET A 357 -16.27 0.40 5.29
N MET A 358 -16.64 1.62 5.68
CA MET A 358 -17.82 1.89 6.50
C MET A 358 -19.06 2.24 5.67
N ALA A 359 -18.89 2.88 4.51
CA ALA A 359 -20.04 3.20 3.64
C ALA A 359 -20.50 1.92 2.91
N GLN A 360 -21.41 1.20 3.52
CA GLN A 360 -22.14 0.07 2.94
C GLN A 360 -23.57 0.54 2.69
N GLY A 361 -24.36 -0.08 1.81
CA GLY A 361 -25.71 0.42 1.42
C GLY A 361 -26.75 0.57 2.56
N GLN A 362 -26.35 0.38 3.81
CA GLN A 362 -27.14 0.64 5.02
C GLN A 362 -26.54 1.76 5.91
N ARG A 363 -25.34 2.24 5.59
CA ARG A 363 -24.51 3.13 6.40
C ARG A 363 -23.98 4.29 5.55
N LEU A 364 -24.47 5.48 5.84
CA LEU A 364 -23.95 6.72 5.25
C LEU A 364 -22.76 7.23 6.08
N VAL A 365 -21.67 7.59 5.40
CA VAL A 365 -20.49 8.21 6.03
C VAL A 365 -20.51 9.71 5.77
N LEU A 366 -20.49 10.50 6.85
CA LEU A 366 -20.43 11.97 6.78
C LEU A 366 -19.02 12.45 7.16
N GLU A 367 -18.36 13.14 6.23
CA GLU A 367 -17.09 13.83 6.48
C GLU A 367 -17.35 15.31 6.75
N VAL A 368 -17.09 15.78 7.98
CA VAL A 368 -17.23 17.18 8.36
C VAL A 368 -15.87 17.84 8.38
N VAL A 369 -15.68 18.86 7.54
CA VAL A 369 -14.42 19.61 7.45
C VAL A 369 -14.68 21.12 7.49
N PRO A 370 -13.70 21.93 7.94
CA PRO A 370 -13.75 23.38 7.79
C PRO A 370 -14.01 23.81 6.35
N HIS A 371 -14.72 24.92 6.14
CA HIS A 371 -15.12 25.40 4.81
C HIS A 371 -13.93 25.50 3.83
N ALA A 372 -12.79 26.00 4.30
CA ALA A 372 -11.57 26.13 3.51
C ALA A 372 -11.00 24.79 3.00
N LEU A 373 -11.35 23.66 3.64
CA LEU A 373 -10.87 22.32 3.27
C LEU A 373 -11.91 21.53 2.47
N VAL A 374 -13.15 22.03 2.30
CA VAL A 374 -14.24 21.30 1.63
C VAL A 374 -13.86 20.94 0.20
N GLU A 375 -13.32 21.89 -0.57
CA GLU A 375 -12.95 21.65 -1.97
C GLU A 375 -11.83 20.61 -2.08
N PHE A 376 -10.83 20.70 -1.21
CA PHE A 376 -9.71 19.78 -1.14
C PHE A 376 -10.15 18.37 -0.73
N SER A 377 -10.90 18.21 0.36
CA SER A 377 -11.44 16.91 0.78
C SER A 377 -12.32 16.31 -0.31
N ARG A 378 -13.19 17.11 -0.94
CA ARG A 378 -14.06 16.66 -2.03
C ARG A 378 -13.26 16.18 -3.24
N SER A 379 -12.23 16.92 -3.66
CA SER A 379 -11.41 16.52 -4.80
C SER A 379 -10.67 15.22 -4.52
N VAL A 380 -10.11 15.08 -3.32
CA VAL A 380 -9.46 13.84 -2.88
C VAL A 380 -10.44 12.67 -2.90
N MET A 381 -11.61 12.80 -2.28
CA MET A 381 -12.60 11.72 -2.27
C MET A 381 -13.04 11.33 -3.69
N ARG A 382 -13.28 12.31 -4.57
CA ARG A 382 -13.66 12.05 -5.97
C ARG A 382 -12.56 11.36 -6.74
N GLU A 383 -11.32 11.81 -6.62
CA GLU A 383 -10.15 11.16 -7.23
C GLU A 383 -10.01 9.70 -6.75
N ARG A 384 -10.20 9.47 -5.45
CA ARG A 384 -10.05 8.14 -4.83
C ARG A 384 -11.16 7.18 -5.27
N PHE A 385 -12.38 7.67 -5.51
CA PHE A 385 -13.55 6.86 -5.89
C PHE A 385 -13.98 6.97 -7.36
N SER A 386 -13.20 7.62 -8.25
CA SER A 386 -13.58 7.77 -9.66
C SER A 386 -13.16 6.61 -10.55
N ALA A 387 -12.06 5.92 -10.23
CA ALA A 387 -11.43 5.02 -11.19
C ALA A 387 -11.96 3.57 -11.13
N PHE A 388 -12.25 3.06 -9.93
CA PHE A 388 -12.44 1.62 -9.73
C PHE A 388 -13.63 1.28 -8.82
N ILE A 389 -13.79 2.02 -7.72
CA ILE A 389 -14.90 1.86 -6.78
C ILE A 389 -15.74 3.14 -6.85
N HIS A 390 -16.87 3.07 -7.53
CA HIS A 390 -17.75 4.21 -7.72
C HIS A 390 -18.62 4.40 -6.47
N LYS A 391 -18.22 5.30 -5.57
CA LYS A 391 -19.07 5.78 -4.48
C LYS A 391 -19.54 7.20 -4.79
N PRO A 392 -20.85 7.48 -4.79
CA PRO A 392 -21.35 8.83 -5.03
C PRO A 392 -20.93 9.75 -3.87
N ILE A 393 -20.43 10.94 -4.21
CA ILE A 393 -20.00 11.94 -3.22
C ILE A 393 -20.89 13.16 -3.33
N HIS A 394 -21.71 13.34 -2.30
CA HIS A 394 -22.61 14.49 -2.17
C HIS A 394 -22.00 15.54 -1.25
N THR A 395 -21.90 16.77 -1.73
CA THR A 395 -21.42 17.91 -0.93
C THR A 395 -22.60 18.69 -0.38
N PHE A 396 -22.59 18.90 0.93
CA PHE A 396 -23.54 19.74 1.64
C PHE A 396 -22.78 20.87 2.32
N THR A 397 -23.28 22.09 2.19
CA THR A 397 -22.77 23.26 2.89
C THR A 397 -23.79 23.66 3.95
N PHE A 398 -23.37 23.65 5.21
CA PHE A 398 -24.21 24.04 6.34
C PHE A 398 -23.63 25.30 6.99
N ASN A 399 -24.50 26.25 7.31
CA ASN A 399 -24.18 27.41 8.14
C ASN A 399 -25.20 27.51 9.28
N ARG A 400 -24.80 28.05 10.43
CA ARG A 400 -25.68 28.15 11.62
C ARG A 400 -26.96 28.96 11.36
N GLY A 401 -26.96 29.89 10.40
CA GLY A 401 -28.12 30.68 10.00
C GLY A 401 -28.89 30.11 8.79
N MET A 402 -28.54 28.93 8.29
CA MET A 402 -29.18 28.35 7.12
C MET A 402 -30.53 27.74 7.49
N GLN A 403 -31.60 28.20 6.85
CA GLN A 403 -32.92 27.58 6.98
C GLN A 403 -32.94 26.24 6.24
N VAL A 404 -33.49 25.21 6.90
CA VAL A 404 -33.64 23.86 6.30
C VAL A 404 -34.80 23.90 5.31
N LEU A 405 -34.48 24.11 4.04
CA LEU A 405 -35.46 24.09 2.95
C LEU A 405 -35.79 22.64 2.54
N PRO A 406 -37.01 22.37 2.03
CA PRO A 406 -37.39 21.04 1.52
C PRO A 406 -36.41 20.47 0.49
N GLY A 407 -35.80 21.33 -0.35
CA GLY A 407 -34.79 20.89 -1.32
C GLY A 407 -33.51 20.30 -0.69
N LEU A 408 -33.12 20.77 0.50
CA LEU A 408 -31.98 20.22 1.23
C LEU A 408 -32.32 18.83 1.80
N LEU A 409 -33.55 18.67 2.32
CA LEU A 409 -34.06 17.38 2.78
C LEU A 409 -34.14 16.37 1.63
N ASN A 410 -34.68 16.77 0.48
CA ASN A 410 -34.75 15.90 -0.71
C ASN A 410 -33.36 15.48 -1.18
N LYS A 411 -32.37 16.39 -1.12
CA LYS A 411 -30.98 16.07 -1.47
C LYS A 411 -30.35 15.06 -0.49
N LEU A 412 -30.68 15.13 0.80
CA LEU A 412 -30.26 14.14 1.79
C LEU A 412 -30.95 12.79 1.56
N GLN A 413 -32.26 12.79 1.28
CA GLN A 413 -33.02 11.58 0.96
C GLN A 413 -32.47 10.89 -0.30
N GLN A 414 -32.20 11.65 -1.37
CA GLN A 414 -31.54 11.13 -2.57
C GLN A 414 -30.16 10.53 -2.25
N ALA A 415 -29.38 11.16 -1.37
CA ALA A 415 -28.08 10.61 -0.96
C ALA A 415 -28.23 9.31 -0.15
N CYS A 416 -29.35 9.10 0.54
CA CYS A 416 -29.67 7.86 1.24
C CYS A 416 -30.25 6.77 0.32
N GLU A 417 -30.96 7.14 -0.74
CA GLU A 417 -31.57 6.18 -1.67
C GLU A 417 -30.60 5.65 -2.74
N VAL A 418 -29.55 6.42 -3.06
CA VAL A 418 -28.57 6.10 -4.13
C VAL A 418 -27.29 5.42 -3.60
N GLY A 419 -27.06 5.42 -2.28
CA GLY A 419 -25.89 4.81 -1.63
C GLY A 419 -26.16 3.43 -1.08
#